data_AF-A0A7Y3I8T8-F1
#
_entry.id   AF-A0A7Y3I8T8-F1
#
_cell.length_a   1.000
_cell.length_b   1.000
_cell.length_c   1.000
_cell.angle_alpha   90.00
_cell.angle_beta   90.00
_cell.angle_gamma   90.00
#
_symmetry.space_group_name_H-M   'P 1'
#
loop_
_entity.id
_entity.type
_entity.pdbx_description
1 polymer ?
#
loop_
_entity_poly.entity_id
_entity_poly.type
_entity_poly.pdbx_seq_one_letter_code
_entity_poly.pdbx_strand_id
1 'polypeptide(L)'
;MRALYRRLNRTRFEDRLPTDIPIRISRRMKTRLGHMAPEGTSRNPTVGEIALNRMLFRGGNEAALEETLLHEMAHVAAYLFDGDSGHGPAWKTWALRAGCGPTPCIAIPVRA
;
A
#
# COMPACT_ATOMS: atom_id res chain seq x y z
N MET A 1 -3.05 12.55 3.78
CA MET A 1 -2.64 11.38 2.96
C MET A 1 -1.41 11.61 2.09
N ARG A 2 -1.41 12.57 1.15
CA ARG A 2 -0.26 12.78 0.26
C ARG A 2 1.07 12.99 1.01
N ALA A 3 1.05 13.73 2.13
CA ALA A 3 2.24 13.93 2.96
C ALA A 3 2.75 12.63 3.61
N LEU A 4 1.83 11.78 4.11
CA LEU A 4 2.17 10.47 4.69
C LEU A 4 2.82 9.58 3.63
N TYR A 5 2.19 9.45 2.46
CA TYR A 5 2.73 8.68 1.35
C TYR A 5 4.13 9.15 0.94
N ARG A 6 4.32 10.46 0.71
CA ARG A 6 5.63 11.01 0.33
C ARG A 6 6.69 10.78 1.40
N ARG A 7 6.31 10.87 2.68
CA ARG A 7 7.22 10.56 3.79
C ARG A 7 7.65 9.10 3.72
N LEU A 8 6.71 8.17 3.61
CA LEU A 8 7.00 6.73 3.54
C LEU A 8 7.77 6.37 2.28
N ASN A 9 7.48 6.99 1.14
CA ASN A 9 8.22 6.76 -0.11
C ASN A 9 9.69 7.11 0.08
N ARG A 10 9.95 8.30 0.63
CA ARG A 10 11.31 8.75 0.93
C ARG A 10 12.02 7.85 1.93
N THR A 11 11.37 7.49 3.04
CA THR A 11 12.05 6.80 4.16
C THR A 11 12.10 5.29 4.03
N ARG A 12 11.20 4.67 3.24
CA ARG A 12 11.06 3.21 3.14
C ARG A 12 11.30 2.66 1.74
N PHE A 13 11.20 3.52 0.72
CA PHE A 13 11.36 3.14 -0.69
C PHE A 13 12.41 3.99 -1.43
N GLU A 14 13.17 4.83 -0.72
CA GLU A 14 14.24 5.67 -1.30
C GLU A 14 13.75 6.54 -2.47
N ASP A 15 12.52 7.06 -2.34
CA ASP A 15 11.84 7.86 -3.38
C ASP A 15 11.69 7.14 -4.74
N ARG A 16 11.75 5.81 -4.76
CA ARG A 16 11.62 5.01 -6.00
C ARG A 16 10.20 4.91 -6.51
N LEU A 17 9.17 5.11 -5.68
CA LEU A 17 7.78 5.03 -6.13
C LEU A 17 7.29 6.36 -6.74
N PRO A 18 6.35 6.34 -7.70
CA PRO A 18 5.76 7.56 -8.26
C PRO A 18 5.13 8.45 -7.18
N THR A 19 5.41 9.75 -7.21
CA THR A 19 5.02 10.67 -6.11
C THR A 19 3.58 11.18 -6.17
N ASP A 20 2.87 10.80 -7.24
CA ASP A 20 1.58 11.32 -7.66
C ASP A 20 0.47 10.26 -7.76
N ILE A 21 0.72 9.02 -7.33
CA ILE A 21 -0.30 7.96 -7.28
C ILE A 21 -1.54 8.46 -6.51
N PRO A 22 -2.74 8.39 -7.11
CA PRO A 22 -3.99 8.73 -6.44
C PRO A 22 -4.21 7.87 -5.20
N ILE A 23 -4.52 8.51 -4.06
CA ILE A 23 -4.89 7.81 -2.82
C ILE A 23 -6.35 8.12 -2.49
N ARG A 24 -7.20 7.10 -2.53
CA ARG A 24 -8.64 7.22 -2.34
C ARG A 24 -9.08 6.63 -0.99
N ILE A 25 -9.99 7.34 -0.31
CA ILE A 25 -10.66 6.81 0.88
C ILE A 25 -11.94 6.07 0.45
N SER A 26 -12.02 4.78 0.76
CA SER A 26 -13.12 3.90 0.41
C SER A 26 -14.09 3.70 1.57
N ARG A 27 -15.39 3.89 1.30
CA ARG A 27 -16.49 3.55 2.22
C ARG A 27 -17.08 2.16 1.98
N ARG A 28 -16.65 1.48 0.92
CA ARG A 28 -17.26 0.22 0.43
C ARG A 28 -16.51 -1.03 0.85
N MET A 29 -15.31 -0.88 1.39
CA MET A 29 -14.49 -2.01 1.84
C MET A 29 -15.07 -2.63 3.11
N LYS A 30 -15.45 -3.90 3.04
CA LYS A 30 -16.00 -4.67 4.18
C LYS A 30 -14.98 -5.66 4.79
N THR A 31 -14.14 -6.26 3.95
CA THR A 31 -13.26 -7.39 4.32
C THR A 31 -11.77 -7.08 4.23
N ARG A 32 -11.39 -5.89 3.73
CA ARG A 32 -10.00 -5.46 3.56
C ARG A 32 -9.81 -4.00 3.99
N LEU A 33 -8.58 -3.67 4.38
CA LEU A 33 -8.21 -2.31 4.82
C LEU A 33 -7.60 -1.48 3.68
N GLY A 34 -7.06 -2.11 2.65
CA GLY A 34 -6.49 -1.45 1.48
C GLY A 34 -6.59 -2.28 0.20
N HIS A 35 -6.28 -1.64 -0.94
CA HIS A 35 -5.77 -2.30 -2.14
C HIS A 35 -4.99 -1.31 -3.01
N MET A 36 -4.04 -1.83 -3.77
CA MET A 36 -3.46 -1.20 -4.96
C MET A 36 -4.23 -1.66 -6.22
N ALA A 37 -4.48 -0.75 -7.16
CA ALA A 37 -5.12 -1.05 -8.45
C ALA A 37 -4.12 -0.86 -9.61
N PRO A 38 -3.72 -1.94 -10.31
CA PRO A 38 -2.91 -1.83 -11.51
C PRO A 38 -3.74 -1.25 -12.65
N GLU A 39 -3.13 -0.42 -13.49
CA GLU A 39 -3.74 0.21 -14.67
C GLU A 39 -2.96 -0.12 -15.96
N GLY A 40 -1.69 -0.51 -15.84
CA GLY A 40 -0.80 -0.79 -16.95
C GLY A 40 -0.84 -2.23 -17.46
N THR A 41 0.11 -2.54 -18.35
CA THR A 41 0.31 -3.89 -18.89
C THR A 41 1.57 -4.52 -18.31
N SER A 42 1.76 -5.82 -18.48
CA SER A 42 3.01 -6.48 -18.06
C SER A 42 4.27 -5.91 -18.73
N ARG A 43 4.14 -5.29 -19.91
CA ARG A 43 5.25 -4.63 -20.62
C ARG A 43 5.47 -3.18 -20.20
N ASN A 44 4.44 -2.54 -19.64
CA ASN A 44 4.49 -1.15 -19.18
C ASN A 44 3.57 -1.02 -17.95
N PRO A 45 4.05 -1.46 -16.77
CA PRO A 45 3.24 -1.46 -15.57
C PRO A 45 3.04 -0.03 -15.05
N THR A 46 1.79 0.32 -14.75
CA THR A 46 1.40 1.58 -14.10
C THR A 46 0.34 1.33 -13.03
N VAL A 47 0.30 2.18 -12.01
CA VAL A 47 -0.66 2.08 -10.90
C VAL A 47 -1.67 3.21 -10.99
N GLY A 48 -2.95 2.86 -11.06
CA GLY A 48 -4.04 3.84 -11.16
C GLY A 48 -4.43 4.42 -9.81
N GLU A 49 -4.44 3.62 -8.73
CA GLU A 49 -4.71 4.12 -7.38
C GLU A 49 -4.23 3.20 -6.25
N ILE A 50 -4.12 3.79 -5.06
CA ILE A 50 -4.18 3.09 -3.78
C ILE A 50 -5.50 3.48 -3.09
N ALA A 51 -6.33 2.52 -2.75
CA ALA A 51 -7.54 2.74 -1.97
C ALA A 51 -7.36 2.26 -0.53
N LEU A 52 -7.87 3.02 0.43
CA LEU A 52 -7.80 2.71 1.87
C LEU A 52 -9.17 2.78 2.52
N ASN A 53 -9.45 1.88 3.45
CA ASN A 53 -10.71 1.84 4.18
C ASN A 53 -10.86 3.08 5.08
N ARG A 54 -12.03 3.73 5.06
CA ARG A 54 -12.34 4.89 5.91
C ARG A 54 -12.08 4.67 7.40
N MET A 55 -12.13 3.43 7.90
CA MET A 55 -11.91 3.14 9.32
C MET A 55 -10.48 3.46 9.77
N LEU A 56 -9.49 3.35 8.88
CA LEU A 56 -8.09 3.68 9.16
C LEU A 56 -7.89 5.17 9.52
N PHE A 57 -8.85 6.02 9.18
CA PHE A 57 -8.80 7.46 9.40
C PHE A 57 -9.43 7.90 10.73
N ARG A 58 -9.90 6.94 11.54
CA ARG A 58 -10.43 7.22 12.88
C ARG A 58 -9.27 7.35 13.87
N GLY A 59 -9.45 8.17 14.90
CA GLY A 59 -8.43 8.35 15.94
C GLY A 59 -8.09 7.02 16.62
N GLY A 60 -6.80 6.80 16.85
CA GLY A 60 -6.28 5.56 17.43
C GLY A 60 -5.98 4.45 16.41
N ASN A 61 -6.15 4.71 15.11
CA ASN A 61 -5.82 3.79 14.01
C ASN A 61 -4.60 4.25 13.19
N GLU A 62 -3.80 5.19 13.69
CA GLU A 62 -2.67 5.79 12.97
C GLU A 62 -1.61 4.73 12.59
N ALA A 63 -1.32 3.82 13.51
CA ALA A 63 -0.40 2.70 13.25
C ALA A 63 -0.95 1.78 12.16
N ALA A 64 -2.25 1.44 12.23
CA ALA A 64 -2.92 0.60 11.24
C ALA A 64 -2.96 1.27 9.85
N LEU A 65 -3.14 2.60 9.82
CA LEU A 65 -3.09 3.39 8.59
C LEU A 65 -1.70 3.34 7.96
N GLU A 66 -0.65 3.55 8.75
CA GLU A 66 0.74 3.50 8.27
C GLU A 66 1.10 2.10 7.78
N GLU A 67 0.78 1.05 8.55
CA GLU A 67 1.04 -0.34 8.17
C GLU A 67 0.27 -0.75 6.90
N THR A 68 -1.03 -0.43 6.81
CA THR A 68 -1.83 -0.72 5.61
C THR A 68 -1.27 0.03 4.41
N LEU A 69 -0.88 1.30 4.56
CA LEU A 69 -0.32 2.04 3.44
C LEU A 69 1.04 1.47 3.00
N LEU A 70 1.90 1.06 3.92
CA LEU A 70 3.16 0.38 3.58
C LEU A 70 2.91 -0.93 2.83
N HIS A 71 1.91 -1.69 3.24
CA HIS A 71 1.49 -2.92 2.54
C HIS A 71 1.10 -2.64 1.09
N GLU A 72 0.25 -1.63 0.85
CA GLU A 72 -0.17 -1.27 -0.51
C GLU A 72 0.99 -0.67 -1.32
N MET A 73 1.90 0.07 -0.68
CA MET A 73 3.11 0.59 -1.35
C MET A 73 4.09 -0.53 -1.73
N ALA A 74 4.16 -1.61 -0.94
CA ALA A 74 4.94 -2.79 -1.32
C ALA A 74 4.33 -3.49 -2.56
N HIS A 75 3.00 -3.52 -2.70
CA HIS A 75 2.34 -3.95 -3.94
C HIS A 75 2.69 -3.05 -5.11
N VAL A 76 2.71 -1.73 -4.93
CA VAL A 76 3.16 -0.79 -5.97
C VAL A 76 4.58 -1.14 -6.43
N ALA A 77 5.51 -1.32 -5.49
CA ALA A 77 6.91 -1.61 -5.81
C ALA A 77 7.05 -2.94 -6.56
N ALA A 78 6.42 -4.00 -6.06
CA ALA A 78 6.47 -5.33 -6.67
C ALA A 78 5.86 -5.33 -8.08
N TYR A 79 4.76 -4.61 -8.28
CA TYR A 79 4.13 -4.53 -9.59
C TYR A 79 4.96 -3.71 -10.59
N LEU A 80 5.49 -2.56 -10.17
CA LEU A 80 6.25 -1.67 -11.07
C LEU A 80 7.63 -2.20 -11.42
N PHE A 81 8.32 -2.85 -10.47
CA PHE A 81 9.71 -3.28 -10.67
C PHE A 81 9.85 -4.75 -11.02
N ASP A 82 8.91 -5.60 -10.58
CA ASP A 82 9.02 -7.06 -10.71
C ASP A 82 7.84 -7.68 -11.49
N GLY A 83 6.81 -6.89 -11.82
CA GLY A 83 5.61 -7.38 -12.51
C GLY A 83 4.71 -8.28 -11.64
N ASP A 84 4.94 -8.33 -10.32
CA ASP A 84 4.16 -9.14 -9.38
C ASP A 84 3.00 -8.31 -8.80
N SER A 85 1.77 -8.73 -9.06
CA SER A 85 0.55 -8.08 -8.55
C SER A 85 -0.05 -8.78 -7.32
N GLY A 86 0.61 -9.80 -6.78
CA GLY A 86 0.14 -10.58 -5.65
C GLY A 86 1.10 -10.52 -4.46
N HIS A 87 0.92 -11.42 -3.50
CA HIS A 87 1.80 -11.57 -2.33
C HIS A 87 2.95 -12.55 -2.60
N GLY A 88 3.51 -12.53 -3.81
CA GLY A 88 4.61 -13.40 -4.22
C GLY A 88 5.97 -13.04 -3.59
N PRO A 89 7.05 -13.73 -3.97
CA PRO A 89 8.39 -13.50 -3.43
C PRO A 89 8.88 -12.05 -3.58
N ALA A 90 8.56 -11.40 -4.71
CA ALA A 90 8.92 -10.01 -4.96
C ALA A 90 8.22 -9.08 -3.96
N TRP A 91 6.90 -9.24 -3.81
CA TRP A 91 6.14 -8.49 -2.82
C TRP A 91 6.68 -8.68 -1.40
N LYS A 92 6.97 -9.92 -0.98
CA LYS A 92 7.53 -10.19 0.36
C LYS A 92 8.85 -9.45 0.59
N THR A 93 9.71 -9.41 -0.43
CA THR A 93 10.99 -8.69 -0.37
C THR A 93 10.77 -7.20 -0.17
N TRP A 94 9.86 -6.59 -0.93
CA TRP A 94 9.49 -5.18 -0.77
C TRP A 94 8.81 -4.88 0.56
N ALA A 95 7.93 -5.75 1.05
CA ALA A 95 7.26 -5.60 2.34
C ALA A 95 8.30 -5.60 3.48
N LEU A 96 9.22 -6.57 3.49
CA LEU A 96 10.30 -6.65 4.48
C LEU A 96 11.22 -5.43 4.42
N ARG A 97 11.62 -5.00 3.21
CA ARG A 97 12.45 -3.79 3.02
C ARG A 97 11.75 -2.54 3.54
N ALA A 98 10.45 -2.42 3.30
CA ALA A 98 9.65 -1.28 3.74
C ALA A 98 9.38 -1.28 5.26
N GLY A 99 9.64 -2.40 5.94
CA GLY A 99 9.36 -2.60 7.36
C GLY A 99 7.91 -2.99 7.66
N CYS A 100 7.20 -3.57 6.69
CA CYS A 100 5.88 -4.17 6.87
C CYS A 100 6.04 -5.69 7.04
N GLY A 101 5.34 -6.28 8.01
CA GLY A 101 5.28 -7.74 8.12
C GLY A 101 4.66 -8.36 6.87
N PRO A 102 5.14 -9.52 6.37
CA PRO A 102 4.58 -10.21 5.22
C PRO A 102 3.27 -10.96 5.56
N THR A 103 2.47 -10.41 6.47
CA THR A 103 1.16 -10.93 6.86
C THR A 103 0.06 -10.20 6.08
N PRO A 104 -1.03 -10.88 5.69
CA PRO A 104 -2.20 -10.21 5.14
C PRO A 104 -2.73 -9.15 6.12
N CYS A 105 -3.10 -7.95 5.65
CA CYS A 105 -3.63 -6.85 6.47
C CYS A 105 -4.86 -7.18 7.33
N ILE A 106 -5.43 -8.38 7.20
CA ILE A 106 -6.59 -8.86 7.98
C ILE A 106 -6.23 -8.99 9.49
N ALA A 107 -4.95 -9.08 9.84
CA ALA A 107 -4.50 -9.20 11.22
C ALA A 107 -4.32 -7.87 11.98
N ILE A 108 -4.47 -6.72 11.31
CA ILE A 108 -4.24 -5.40 11.94
C ILE A 108 -5.49 -5.00 12.73
N PRO A 109 -5.43 -4.90 14.07
CA PRO A 109 -6.57 -4.47 14.86
C PRO A 109 -6.89 -3.01 14.54
N VAL A 110 -8.10 -2.76 14.02
CA VAL A 110 -8.63 -1.42 13.80
C VAL A 110 -9.75 -1.14 14.80
N ARG A 111 -9.71 0.03 15.43
CA ARG A 111 -10.78 0.52 16.30
C ARG A 111 -11.99 0.88 15.46
N ALA A 112 -13.14 0.37 15.90
CA ALA A 112 -14.45 0.58 15.30
C ALA A 112 -15.08 1.92 15.67
#